data_AF-L9W3N7-F1
#
_entry.id   AF-L9W3N7-F1
#
_cell.length_a   1.000
_cell.length_b   1.000
_cell.length_c   1.000
_cell.angle_alpha   90.00
_cell.angle_beta   90.00
_cell.angle_gamma   90.00
#
_symmetry.space_group_name_H-M   'P 1'
#
loop_
_entity.id
_entity.type
_entity.pdbx_description
1 polymer ?
#
loop_
_entity_poly.entity_id
_entity_poly.type
_entity_poly.pdbx_seq_one_letter_code
_entity_poly.pdbx_strand_id
1 'polypeptide(L)'
;GWHLVLNPNTERSEMALDVIEAFTQDEVMARIFETLSFIPPKVELLDEFDPDETGPVARYSEQIQQAAEDAIPRPVTDVWPEQSSVMAQEIHAAYRGVKSPEEAMGDLNSRLEQSEADVRGQDGD
;
A
#
# COMPACT_ATOMS: atom_id res chain seq x y z
N GLY A 1 1.63 -1.49 1.17
CA GLY A 1 2.09 -2.40 2.25
C GLY A 1 0.95 -2.71 3.18
N TRP A 2 1.28 -3.06 4.42
CA TRP A 2 0.34 -3.32 5.52
C TRP A 2 0.79 -2.53 6.75
N HIS A 3 -0.16 -2.24 7.64
CA HIS A 3 0.10 -1.60 8.93
C HIS A 3 -0.58 -2.39 10.03
N LEU A 4 0.04 -2.44 11.21
CA LEU A 4 -0.65 -2.80 12.44
C LEU A 4 -1.18 -1.52 13.07
N VAL A 5 -2.46 -1.51 13.43
CA VAL A 5 -3.15 -0.35 13.98
C VAL A 5 -3.88 -0.74 15.26
N LEU A 6 -3.92 0.19 16.22
CA LEU A 6 -4.59 0.00 17.49
C LEU A 6 -6.06 0.43 17.36
N ASN A 7 -6.98 -0.48 17.69
CA ASN A 7 -8.40 -0.14 17.76
C ASN A 7 -8.64 0.83 18.92
N PRO A 8 -9.13 2.05 18.70
CA PRO A 8 -9.33 3.05 19.76
C PRO A 8 -10.36 2.61 20.81
N ASN A 9 -11.17 1.58 20.54
CA ASN A 9 -12.18 1.06 21.45
C ASN A 9 -11.68 -0.13 22.30
N THR A 10 -10.39 -0.47 22.24
CA THR A 10 -9.84 -1.59 23.04
C THR A 10 -9.64 -1.19 24.50
N GLU A 11 -9.97 -2.09 25.42
CA GLU A 11 -9.63 -1.95 26.84
C GLU A 11 -8.21 -2.47 27.16
N ARG A 12 -7.48 -2.98 26.16
CA ARG A 12 -6.16 -3.62 26.31
C ARG A 12 -5.08 -2.87 25.53
N SER A 13 -5.09 -1.55 25.61
CA SER A 13 -4.21 -0.70 24.80
C SER A 13 -2.72 -0.96 25.06
N GLU A 14 -2.31 -1.09 26.32
CA GLU A 14 -0.92 -1.39 26.70
C GLU A 14 -0.44 -2.73 26.13
N MET A 15 -1.22 -3.80 26.35
CA MET A 15 -0.89 -5.14 25.81
C MET A 15 -0.87 -5.17 24.28
N ALA A 16 -1.76 -4.40 23.63
CA ALA A 16 -1.77 -4.29 22.17
C ALA A 16 -0.54 -3.51 21.66
N LEU A 17 -0.10 -2.49 22.40
CA LEU A 17 1.10 -1.74 22.08
C LEU A 17 2.35 -2.61 22.17
N ASP A 18 2.48 -3.44 23.21
CA ASP A 18 3.60 -4.40 23.35
C ASP A 18 3.74 -5.29 22.11
N VAL A 19 2.61 -5.75 21.55
CA VAL A 19 2.60 -6.56 20.31
C VAL A 19 3.05 -5.72 19.11
N ILE A 20 2.53 -4.49 18.96
CA ILE A 20 2.94 -3.61 17.87
C ILE A 20 4.45 -3.31 17.96
N GLU A 21 4.97 -3.03 19.15
CA GLU A 21 6.40 -2.80 19.39
C GLU A 21 7.26 -4.00 19.03
N ALA A 22 6.82 -5.22 19.35
CA ALA A 22 7.51 -6.45 18.94
C ALA A 22 7.63 -6.55 17.40
N PHE A 23 6.59 -6.17 16.66
CA PHE A 23 6.61 -6.15 15.19
C PHE A 23 7.50 -5.04 14.59
N THR A 24 8.01 -4.11 15.41
CA THR A 24 9.00 -3.11 14.98
C THR A 24 10.46 -3.58 15.14
N GLN A 25 10.68 -4.75 15.74
CA GLN A 25 12.02 -5.33 15.91
C GLN A 25 12.51 -5.99 14.62
N ASP A 26 13.78 -5.80 14.30
CA ASP A 26 14.39 -6.27 13.05
C ASP A 26 14.30 -7.80 12.91
N GLU A 27 14.53 -8.54 14.00
CA GLU A 27 14.39 -10.00 14.05
C GLU A 27 12.96 -10.46 13.66
N VAL A 28 11.93 -9.74 14.12
CA VAL A 28 10.54 -10.08 13.81
C VAL A 28 10.22 -9.74 12.36
N MET A 29 10.68 -8.59 11.86
CA MET A 29 10.54 -8.22 10.44
C MET A 29 11.24 -9.23 9.52
N ALA A 30 12.47 -9.64 9.87
CA ALA A 30 13.24 -10.64 9.17
C ALA A 30 12.50 -11.98 9.12
N ARG A 31 11.97 -12.42 10.27
CA ARG A 31 11.22 -13.67 10.34
C ARG A 31 9.95 -13.65 9.49
N ILE A 32 9.25 -12.52 9.43
CA ILE A 32 8.09 -12.32 8.58
C ILE A 32 8.48 -12.38 7.10
N PHE A 33 9.60 -11.78 6.71
CA PHE A 33 10.10 -11.86 5.33
C PHE A 33 10.45 -13.30 4.94
N GLU A 34 11.21 -14.02 5.77
CA GLU A 34 11.56 -15.43 5.53
C GLU A 34 10.33 -16.33 5.39
N THR A 35 9.32 -16.11 6.25
CA THR A 35 8.19 -17.04 6.36
C THR A 35 7.09 -16.72 5.36
N LEU A 36 6.82 -15.44 5.13
CA LEU A 36 5.66 -14.96 4.38
C LEU A 36 6.05 -14.19 3.11
N SER A 37 7.34 -13.95 2.89
CA SER A 37 7.85 -13.11 1.79
C SER A 37 7.27 -11.69 1.82
N PHE A 38 6.93 -11.19 3.02
CA PHE A 38 6.47 -9.83 3.22
C PHE A 38 7.67 -8.91 3.38
N ILE A 39 7.85 -8.01 2.43
CA ILE A 39 8.96 -7.06 2.39
C ILE A 39 8.93 -6.20 3.68
N PRO A 40 10.02 -6.12 4.44
CA PRO A 40 10.09 -5.32 5.64
C PRO A 40 10.02 -3.82 5.28
N PRO A 41 9.45 -2.97 6.15
CA PRO A 41 9.45 -1.51 5.94
C PRO A 41 10.87 -0.90 6.02
N LYS A 42 11.79 -1.55 6.75
CA LYS A 42 13.23 -1.25 6.73
C LYS A 42 13.88 -2.06 5.62
N VAL A 43 13.97 -1.46 4.43
CA VAL A 43 14.40 -2.16 3.21
C VAL A 43 15.88 -2.55 3.24
N GLU A 44 16.68 -1.92 4.10
CA GLU A 44 18.09 -2.22 4.32
C GLU A 44 18.29 -3.61 4.96
N LEU A 45 17.29 -4.15 5.65
CA LEU A 45 17.34 -5.53 6.15
C LEU A 45 17.43 -6.55 5.00
N LEU A 46 17.06 -6.18 3.77
CA LEU A 46 17.11 -7.09 2.63
C LEU A 46 18.54 -7.51 2.25
N ASP A 47 19.54 -6.71 2.63
CA ASP A 47 20.96 -7.00 2.40
C ASP A 47 21.48 -8.15 3.27
N GLU A 48 20.75 -8.50 4.33
CA GLU A 48 21.14 -9.54 5.29
C GLU A 48 20.62 -10.94 4.92
N PHE A 49 19.73 -11.05 3.91
CA PHE A 49 19.10 -12.32 3.56
C PHE A 49 19.84 -13.09 2.47
N ASP A 50 20.21 -14.34 2.78
CA ASP A 50 20.79 -15.28 1.83
C ASP A 50 19.69 -16.11 1.13
N PRO A 51 19.66 -16.18 -0.22
CA PRO A 51 18.75 -17.06 -0.96
C PRO A 51 18.73 -18.54 -0.56
N ASP A 52 19.86 -19.07 -0.09
CA ASP A 52 19.99 -20.46 0.34
C ASP A 52 19.38 -20.68 1.74
N GLU A 53 19.26 -19.63 2.56
CA GLU A 53 18.69 -19.68 3.91
C GLU A 53 17.23 -19.17 3.95
N THR A 54 16.98 -18.00 3.38
CA THR A 54 15.69 -17.29 3.34
C THR A 54 14.79 -17.75 2.20
N GLY A 55 15.36 -18.42 1.20
CA GLY A 55 14.65 -18.96 0.05
C GLY A 55 14.66 -18.03 -1.18
N PRO A 56 13.95 -18.43 -2.26
CA PRO A 56 14.13 -17.84 -3.59
C PRO A 56 13.84 -16.34 -3.69
N VAL A 57 13.05 -15.76 -2.79
CA VAL A 57 12.69 -14.33 -2.81
C VAL A 57 13.91 -13.43 -2.55
N ALA A 58 14.85 -13.87 -1.73
CA ALA A 58 16.06 -13.11 -1.41
C ALA A 58 17.01 -12.95 -2.62
N ARG A 59 16.82 -13.74 -3.70
CA ARG A 59 17.55 -13.53 -4.97
C ARG A 59 17.23 -12.20 -5.64
N TYR A 60 16.12 -11.59 -5.23
CA TYR A 60 15.62 -10.34 -5.77
C TYR A 60 15.76 -9.18 -4.78
N SER A 61 16.52 -9.33 -3.69
CA SER A 61 16.65 -8.31 -2.64
C SER A 61 17.05 -6.95 -3.21
N GLU A 62 18.04 -6.90 -4.10
CA GLU A 62 18.49 -5.66 -4.76
C GLU A 62 17.37 -5.00 -5.58
N GLN A 63 16.64 -5.77 -6.39
CA GLN A 63 15.55 -5.24 -7.22
C GLN A 63 14.36 -4.80 -6.37
N ILE A 64 14.07 -5.51 -5.27
CA ILE A 64 13.02 -5.16 -4.33
C ILE A 64 13.37 -3.86 -3.62
N GLN A 65 14.62 -3.70 -3.15
CA GLN A 65 15.10 -2.49 -2.49
C GLN A 65 14.99 -1.29 -3.43
N GLN A 66 15.50 -1.41 -4.67
CA GLN A 66 15.36 -0.36 -5.68
C GLN A 66 13.90 -0.01 -5.97
N ALA A 67 13.02 -1.00 -6.14
CA ALA A 67 11.61 -0.75 -6.37
C ALA A 67 10.91 -0.09 -5.16
N ALA A 68 11.39 -0.34 -3.94
CA ALA A 68 10.84 0.24 -2.73
C ALA A 68 11.28 1.69 -2.51
N GLU A 69 12.53 2.04 -2.84
CA GLU A 69 13.06 3.41 -2.78
C GLU A 69 12.32 4.36 -3.73
N ASP A 70 11.95 3.87 -4.91
CA ASP A 70 11.25 4.66 -5.94
C ASP A 70 9.72 4.56 -5.84
N ALA A 71 9.19 3.75 -4.91
CA ALA A 71 7.75 3.53 -4.79
C ALA A 71 7.01 4.78 -4.32
N ILE A 72 6.03 5.23 -5.11
CA ILE A 72 5.07 6.24 -4.67
C ILE A 72 3.88 5.52 -4.00
N PRO A 73 3.58 5.81 -2.71
CA PRO A 73 2.42 5.23 -2.07
C PRO A 73 1.14 5.73 -2.74
N ARG A 74 0.11 4.90 -2.71
CA ARG A 74 -1.23 5.33 -3.10
C ARG A 74 -1.66 6.51 -2.20
N PRO A 75 -2.49 7.45 -2.70
CA PRO A 75 -3.08 8.50 -1.89
C PRO A 75 -3.71 7.95 -0.61
N VAL A 76 -3.39 8.58 0.52
CA VAL A 76 -3.93 8.22 1.84
C VAL A 76 -5.04 9.21 2.18
N THR A 77 -6.16 9.09 1.48
CA THR A 77 -7.34 9.93 1.65
C THR A 77 -8.57 9.07 1.86
N ASP A 78 -9.60 9.62 2.51
CA ASP A 78 -10.85 8.88 2.79
C ASP A 78 -11.59 8.48 1.50
N VAL A 79 -11.39 9.25 0.42
CA VAL A 79 -12.03 9.03 -0.89
C VAL A 79 -11.25 8.08 -1.81
N TRP A 80 -9.99 7.77 -1.50
CA TRP A 80 -9.14 6.93 -2.34
C TRP A 80 -9.75 5.55 -2.69
N PRO A 81 -10.40 4.82 -1.75
CA PRO A 81 -11.03 3.53 -2.09
C PRO A 81 -12.06 3.65 -3.21
N GLU A 82 -12.90 4.69 -3.19
CA GLU A 82 -13.88 4.96 -4.25
C GLU A 82 -13.18 5.33 -5.56
N GLN A 83 -12.23 6.29 -5.50
CA GLN A 83 -11.47 6.72 -6.67
C GLN A 83 -10.76 5.55 -7.36
N SER A 84 -10.16 4.64 -6.60
CA SER A 84 -9.47 3.46 -7.14
C SER A 84 -10.41 2.53 -7.92
N SER A 85 -11.68 2.41 -7.48
CA SER A 85 -12.70 1.63 -8.18
C SER A 85 -13.10 2.30 -9.50
N VAL A 86 -13.24 3.63 -9.49
CA VAL A 86 -13.55 4.42 -10.70
C VAL A 86 -12.42 4.31 -11.72
N MET A 87 -11.15 4.43 -11.29
CA MET A 87 -9.98 4.23 -12.15
C MET A 87 -10.03 2.86 -12.84
N ALA A 88 -10.28 1.79 -12.09
CA ALA A 88 -10.37 0.44 -12.65
C ALA A 88 -11.49 0.31 -13.70
N GLN A 89 -12.63 0.94 -13.49
CA GLN A 89 -13.76 0.94 -14.43
C GLN A 89 -13.42 1.63 -15.75
N GLU A 90 -12.84 2.84 -15.70
CA GLU A 90 -12.50 3.61 -16.90
C GLU A 90 -11.35 2.94 -17.68
N ILE A 91 -10.32 2.44 -16.98
CA ILE A 91 -9.23 1.67 -17.61
C ILE A 91 -9.80 0.42 -18.30
N HIS A 92 -10.69 -0.31 -17.65
CA HIS A 92 -11.32 -1.49 -18.24
C HIS A 92 -12.20 -1.14 -19.45
N ALA A 93 -12.94 -0.03 -19.41
CA ALA A 93 -13.76 0.45 -20.53
C ALA A 93 -12.90 0.79 -21.76
N ALA A 94 -11.78 1.49 -21.55
CA ALA A 94 -10.80 1.77 -22.61
C ALA A 94 -10.18 0.48 -23.16
N TYR A 95 -9.74 -0.42 -22.28
CA TYR A 95 -9.14 -1.70 -22.66
C TYR A 95 -10.09 -2.59 -23.51
N ARG A 96 -11.39 -2.53 -23.22
CA ARG A 96 -12.43 -3.26 -23.96
C ARG A 96 -12.89 -2.57 -25.23
N GLY A 97 -12.41 -1.35 -25.51
CA GLY A 97 -12.84 -0.54 -26.65
C GLY A 97 -14.28 -0.01 -26.52
N VAL A 98 -14.83 0.05 -25.31
CA VAL A 98 -16.15 0.66 -25.04
C VAL A 98 -16.04 2.19 -25.12
N LYS A 99 -14.92 2.75 -24.68
CA LYS A 99 -14.52 4.16 -24.80
C LYS A 99 -13.14 4.23 -25.46
N SER A 100 -12.81 5.36 -26.08
CA SER A 100 -11.39 5.61 -26.42
C SER A 100 -10.58 5.86 -25.14
N PRO A 101 -9.24 5.67 -25.16
CA PRO A 101 -8.40 6.04 -24.03
C PRO A 101 -8.59 7.51 -23.60
N GLU A 102 -8.70 8.44 -24.56
CA GLU A 102 -8.91 9.86 -24.29
C GLU A 102 -10.25 10.13 -23.60
N GLU A 103 -11.33 9.49 -24.07
CA GLU A 103 -12.66 9.62 -23.48
C GLU A 103 -12.69 9.05 -22.05
N ALA A 104 -12.17 7.84 -21.86
CA ALA A 104 -12.12 7.20 -20.55
C ALA A 104 -11.29 7.99 -19.53
N MET A 105 -10.13 8.51 -19.95
CA MET A 105 -9.29 9.32 -19.05
C MET A 105 -9.86 10.71 -18.81
N GLY A 106 -10.56 11.30 -19.79
CA GLY A 106 -11.29 12.56 -19.62
C GLY A 106 -12.40 12.43 -18.58
N ASP A 107 -13.23 11.39 -18.71
CA ASP A 107 -14.30 11.08 -17.75
C ASP A 107 -13.72 10.76 -16.37
N LEU A 108 -12.62 9.99 -16.31
CA LEU A 108 -11.91 9.72 -15.05
C LEU A 108 -11.49 11.03 -14.38
N ASN A 109 -10.85 11.95 -15.10
CA ASN A 109 -10.39 13.23 -14.54
C ASN A 109 -11.55 14.01 -13.91
N SER A 110 -12.66 14.18 -14.62
CA SER A 110 -13.83 14.89 -14.09
C SER A 110 -14.43 14.20 -12.87
N ARG A 111 -14.47 12.86 -12.83
CA ARG A 111 -14.99 12.10 -11.68
C ARG A 111 -14.08 12.23 -10.45
N LEU A 112 -12.76 12.24 -10.64
CA LEU A 112 -11.81 12.46 -9.55
C LEU A 112 -11.97 13.87 -8.97
N GLU A 113 -11.98 14.91 -9.82
CA GLU A 113 -12.16 16.30 -9.39
C GLU A 113 -13.47 16.50 -8.60
N GLN A 114 -14.57 15.90 -9.08
CA GLN A 114 -15.85 15.95 -8.37
C GLN A 114 -15.77 15.26 -7.00
N SER A 115 -15.20 14.06 -6.92
CA SER A 115 -15.08 13.32 -5.66
C SER A 115 -14.24 14.07 -4.61
N GLU A 116 -13.21 14.78 -5.04
CA GLU A 116 -12.40 15.62 -4.16
C GLU A 116 -13.17 16.86 -3.69
N ALA A 117 -13.94 17.50 -4.58
CA ALA A 117 -14.79 18.63 -4.23
C ALA A 117 -15.89 18.24 -3.22
N ASP A 118 -16.49 17.06 -3.38
CA ASP A 118 -17.55 16.56 -2.50
C ASP A 118 -17.06 16.33 -1.07
N VAL A 119 -15.82 15.86 -0.91
CA VAL A 119 -15.19 15.65 0.40
C VAL A 119 -14.81 16.99 1.04
N ARG A 120 -14.18 17.90 0.27
CA ARG A 120 -13.85 19.26 0.78
C ARG A 120 -15.10 19.99 1.30
N GLY A 121 -16.23 19.86 0.59
CA GLY A 121 -17.50 20.46 1.03
C GLY A 121 -18.11 19.83 2.28
N GLN A 122 -17.70 18.63 2.68
CA GLN A 122 -18.14 17.94 3.90
C GLN A 122 -17.27 18.31 5.12
N ASP A 123 -16.00 18.62 4.90
CA ASP A 123 -15.05 18.99 5.94
C ASP A 123 -15.13 20.47 6.36
N GLY A 124 -15.93 21.28 5.67
CA GLY A 124 -16.37 22.61 6.14
C GLY A 124 -15.41 23.77 5.89
N ASP A 125 -14.53 23.68 4.89
CA ASP A 125 -13.77 24.83 4.34
C ASP A 125 -14.46 25.49 3.15
#